data_AF-F2STR4-F1
#
_entry.id   AF-F2STR4-F1
#
_cell.length_a   1.000
_cell.length_b   1.000
_cell.length_c   1.000
_cell.angle_alpha   90.00
_cell.angle_beta   90.00
_cell.angle_gamma   90.00
#
_symmetry.space_group_name_H-M   'P 1'
#
loop_
_entity.id
_entity.type
_entity.pdbx_description
1 polymer ?
#
loop_
_entity_poly.entity_id
_entity_poly.type
_entity_poly.pdbx_seq_one_letter_code
_entity_poly.pdbx_strand_id
1 'polypeptide(L)'
;MSASTATSQTPLEDAIREKVTRELSPVSLTIRNDSKHHAHHAPMQGNTSTETHFHVTIISSAFASKTQPARHRMVYNLLKEEMAQEGGIHALQLKTKTPEEEEKAAKQ
;
A
#
# COMPACT_ATOMS: atom_id res chain seq x y z
N MET A 1 -21.11 -7.98 15.49
CA MET A 1 -19.71 -8.07 15.03
C MET A 1 -19.63 -7.35 13.70
N SER A 2 -19.32 -6.04 13.73
CA SER A 2 -19.47 -5.15 12.58
C SER A 2 -18.12 -5.01 11.86
N ALA A 3 -17.90 -5.80 10.81
CA ALA A 3 -16.85 -5.54 9.84
C ALA A 3 -17.40 -4.51 8.85
N SER A 4 -17.08 -3.24 9.08
CA SER A 4 -17.35 -2.17 8.12
C SER A 4 -16.48 -2.39 6.88
N THR A 5 -17.00 -3.10 5.89
CA THR A 5 -16.41 -3.21 4.57
C THR A 5 -16.50 -1.86 3.88
N ALA A 6 -15.46 -1.05 4.03
CA ALA A 6 -15.26 0.11 3.18
C ALA A 6 -15.15 -0.38 1.72
N THR A 7 -16.17 -0.08 0.95
CA THR A 7 -16.21 -0.18 -0.52
C THR A 7 -15.16 0.76 -1.10
N SER A 8 -14.07 0.22 -1.66
CA SER A 8 -13.08 0.98 -2.43
C SER A 8 -13.14 0.62 -3.91
N GLN A 9 -12.81 1.61 -4.72
CA GLN A 9 -13.27 1.85 -6.09
C GLN A 9 -12.37 1.21 -7.17
N THR A 10 -11.53 0.21 -6.83
CA THR A 10 -10.74 -0.55 -7.82
C THR A 10 -10.54 -2.03 -7.43
N PRO A 11 -10.55 -2.97 -8.39
CA PRO A 11 -10.34 -4.40 -8.12
C PRO A 11 -8.93 -4.73 -7.62
N LEU A 12 -7.92 -3.92 -7.98
CA LEU A 12 -6.54 -4.10 -7.54
C LEU A 12 -6.35 -3.78 -6.05
N GLU A 13 -6.97 -2.69 -5.56
CA GLU A 13 -6.89 -2.33 -4.14
C GLU A 13 -7.48 -3.43 -3.24
N ASP A 14 -8.58 -4.05 -3.68
CA ASP A 14 -9.23 -5.12 -2.92
C ASP A 14 -8.38 -6.40 -2.86
N ALA A 15 -7.77 -6.80 -3.99
CA ALA A 15 -6.84 -7.92 -4.04
C ALA A 15 -5.61 -7.71 -3.14
N ILE A 16 -5.02 -6.51 -3.18
CA ILE A 16 -3.91 -6.11 -2.30
C ILE A 16 -4.34 -6.20 -0.83
N ARG A 17 -5.52 -5.66 -0.52
CA ARG A 17 -6.05 -5.66 0.84
C ARG A 17 -6.27 -7.07 1.36
N GLU A 18 -6.93 -7.94 0.58
CA GLU A 18 -7.19 -9.31 1.01
C GLU A 18 -5.88 -10.07 1.26
N LYS A 19 -4.91 -9.99 0.34
CA LYS A 19 -3.59 -10.62 0.49
C LYS A 19 -2.84 -10.12 1.73
N VAL A 20 -2.76 -8.80 1.91
CA VAL A 20 -2.08 -8.18 3.05
C VAL A 20 -2.79 -8.54 4.36
N THR A 21 -4.12 -8.50 4.39
CA THR A 21 -4.89 -8.87 5.58
C THR A 21 -4.69 -10.34 5.95
N ARG A 22 -4.68 -11.23 4.95
CA ARG A 22 -4.52 -12.66 5.15
C ARG A 22 -3.13 -13.05 5.66
N GLU A 23 -2.07 -12.44 5.14
CA GLU A 23 -0.68 -12.77 5.50
C GLU A 23 -0.17 -12.02 6.74
N LEU A 24 -0.54 -10.75 6.90
CA LEU A 24 0.04 -9.86 7.92
C LEU A 24 -0.89 -9.55 9.09
N SER A 25 -2.17 -9.94 8.98
CA SER A 25 -3.23 -9.69 9.98
C SER A 25 -3.10 -8.30 10.64
N PRO A 26 -3.07 -7.21 9.84
CA PRO A 26 -2.86 -5.87 10.35
C PRO A 26 -4.05 -5.42 11.19
N VAL A 27 -3.75 -4.64 12.22
CA VAL A 27 -4.74 -3.96 13.06
C VAL A 27 -5.46 -2.87 12.26
N SER A 28 -4.73 -2.20 11.35
CA SER A 28 -5.28 -1.21 10.44
C SER A 28 -4.56 -1.23 9.10
N LEU A 29 -5.32 -1.05 8.03
CA LEU A 29 -4.83 -1.05 6.66
C LEU A 29 -5.51 0.09 5.89
N THR A 30 -4.69 0.99 5.36
CA THR A 30 -5.13 2.12 4.54
C THR A 30 -4.42 2.05 3.20
N ILE A 31 -5.20 1.96 2.12
CA ILE A 31 -4.70 1.99 0.75
C ILE A 31 -5.22 3.29 0.11
N ARG A 32 -4.32 4.02 -0.56
CA ARG A 32 -4.62 5.29 -1.22
C ARG A 32 -3.97 5.30 -2.60
N ASN A 33 -4.78 5.42 -3.63
CA ASN A 33 -4.34 5.59 -5.01
C ASN A 33 -4.18 7.09 -5.33
N ASP A 34 -2.95 7.53 -5.65
CA ASP A 34 -2.64 8.95 -5.98
C ASP A 34 -2.48 9.17 -7.50
N SER A 35 -2.94 8.24 -8.34
CA SER A 35 -2.79 8.27 -9.79
C SER A 35 -3.50 9.43 -10.52
N LYS A 36 -4.25 10.30 -9.82
CA LYS A 36 -5.13 11.31 -10.44
C LYS A 36 -4.48 12.67 -10.75
N HIS A 37 -3.19 12.86 -10.47
CA HIS A 37 -2.55 14.20 -10.53
C HIS A 37 -1.72 14.52 -11.78
N HIS A 38 -1.75 13.71 -12.84
CA HIS A 38 -0.90 13.95 -14.02
C HIS A 38 -1.61 13.89 -15.39
N ALA A 39 -2.93 14.06 -15.46
CA ALA A 39 -3.65 14.12 -16.74
C ALA A 39 -3.56 15.48 -17.48
N HIS A 40 -2.88 16.47 -16.93
CA HIS A 40 -2.64 17.77 -17.58
C HIS A 40 -1.17 18.14 -17.49
N HIS A 41 -0.34 17.68 -18.43
CA HIS A 41 0.60 18.52 -19.17
C HIS A 41 1.52 17.65 -20.05
N ALA A 42 1.39 17.85 -21.36
CA ALA A 42 2.35 17.67 -22.45
C ALA A 42 3.52 16.67 -22.29
N PRO A 43 3.67 15.69 -23.21
CA PRO A 43 4.82 14.80 -23.26
C PRO A 43 6.08 15.58 -23.68
N MET A 44 6.92 15.96 -22.73
CA MET A 44 8.31 16.30 -23.00
C MET A 44 9.21 15.14 -22.55
N GLN A 45 9.69 14.40 -23.56
CA GLN A 45 10.86 13.52 -23.55
C GLN A 45 11.08 12.59 -22.34
N GLY A 46 10.65 11.34 -22.49
CA GLY A 46 11.44 10.20 -22.02
C GLY A 46 11.04 9.52 -20.70
N ASN A 47 9.92 9.87 -20.06
CA ASN A 47 9.45 9.13 -18.89
C ASN A 47 7.92 8.95 -18.87
N THR A 48 7.47 7.96 -19.65
CA THR A 48 6.09 7.48 -19.76
C THR A 48 5.74 6.57 -18.58
N SER A 49 5.46 7.11 -17.40
CA SER A 49 4.89 6.32 -16.30
C SER A 49 4.05 7.23 -15.42
N THR A 50 2.79 7.39 -15.82
CA THR A 50 1.91 8.47 -15.35
C THR A 50 0.65 7.95 -14.64
N GLU A 51 0.60 6.66 -14.27
CA GLU A 51 -0.61 6.06 -13.68
C GLU A 51 -0.34 4.97 -12.64
N THR A 52 0.56 5.19 -11.67
CA THR A 52 1.06 4.04 -10.91
C THR A 52 1.64 4.33 -9.52
N HIS A 53 1.18 5.41 -8.86
CA HIS A 53 1.55 5.71 -7.48
C HIS A 53 0.49 5.21 -6.50
N PHE A 54 0.84 4.19 -5.73
CA PHE A 54 -0.01 3.66 -4.65
C PHE A 54 0.65 3.89 -3.30
N HIS A 55 -0.14 4.31 -2.32
CA HIS A 55 0.30 4.46 -0.94
C HIS A 55 -0.44 3.46 -0.06
N VAL A 56 0.29 2.53 0.53
CA VAL A 56 -0.24 1.49 1.42
C VAL A 56 0.36 1.68 2.80
N THR A 57 -0.49 2.01 3.77
CA THR A 57 -0.13 2.11 5.19
C THR A 57 -0.67 0.89 5.92
N ILE A 58 0.23 0.16 6.57
CA ILE A 58 -0.06 -1.09 7.26
C ILE A 58 0.38 -0.96 8.71
N ILE A 59 -0.56 -1.14 9.63
CA ILE A 59 -0.30 -1.17 11.07
C ILE A 59 -0.42 -2.61 11.55
N SER A 60 0.68 -3.21 11.97
CA SER A 60 0.66 -4.57 12.51
C SER A 60 1.71 -4.75 13.60
N SER A 61 1.38 -5.52 14.63
CA SER A 61 2.34 -5.96 15.65
C SER A 61 3.39 -6.92 15.06
N ALA A 62 3.10 -7.58 13.93
CA ALA A 62 4.04 -8.43 13.21
C ALA A 62 5.31 -7.69 12.76
N PHE A 63 5.22 -6.37 12.65
CA PHE A 63 6.34 -5.51 12.30
C PHE A 63 7.25 -5.18 13.49
N ALA A 64 6.75 -5.27 14.74
CA ALA A 64 7.50 -4.87 15.93
C ALA A 64 8.83 -5.62 16.08
N SER A 65 8.87 -6.91 15.71
CA SER A 65 10.10 -7.72 15.75
C SER A 65 10.97 -7.65 14.48
N LYS A 66 10.64 -6.79 13.50
CA LYS A 66 11.35 -6.73 12.21
C LYS A 66 11.89 -5.34 11.92
N THR A 67 13.04 -5.26 11.26
CA THR A 67 13.65 -4.00 10.81
C THR A 67 12.87 -3.41 9.63
N GLN A 68 12.86 -2.08 9.50
CA GLN A 68 12.15 -1.37 8.42
C GLN A 68 12.40 -1.94 7.01
N PRO A 69 13.66 -2.25 6.60
CA PRO A 69 13.91 -2.83 5.28
C PRO A 69 13.32 -4.24 5.13
N ALA A 70 13.36 -5.06 6.19
CA ALA A 70 12.78 -6.40 6.17
C ALA A 70 11.25 -6.35 6.04
N ARG A 71 10.59 -5.41 6.73
CA ARG A 71 9.15 -5.16 6.60
C ARG A 71 8.80 -4.82 5.16
N HIS A 72 9.51 -3.85 4.58
CA HIS A 72 9.28 -3.44 3.19
C HIS A 72 9.50 -4.59 2.21
N ARG A 73 10.62 -5.32 2.31
CA ARG A 73 10.91 -6.47 1.44
C ARG A 73 9.83 -7.54 1.48
N MET A 74 9.27 -7.84 2.66
CA MET A 74 8.19 -8.81 2.81
C MET A 74 6.95 -8.38 2.01
N VAL A 75 6.48 -7.16 2.22
CA VAL A 75 5.26 -6.70 1.55
C VAL A 75 5.51 -6.47 0.06
N TYR A 76 6.69 -5.96 -0.33
CA TYR A 76 7.07 -5.87 -1.73
C TYR A 76 7.07 -7.23 -2.41
N ASN A 77 7.63 -8.27 -1.80
CA ASN A 77 7.59 -9.62 -2.39
C ASN A 77 6.16 -10.15 -2.53
N LEU A 78 5.32 -9.87 -1.54
CA LEU A 78 3.92 -10.29 -1.50
C LEU A 78 3.08 -9.61 -2.59
N LEU A 79 3.40 -8.36 -2.88
CA LEU A 79 2.74 -7.55 -3.91
C LEU A 79 3.46 -7.62 -5.26
N LYS A 80 4.67 -8.16 -5.34
CA LYS A 80 5.49 -8.20 -6.57
C LYS A 80 4.76 -8.88 -7.71
N GLU A 81 4.01 -9.94 -7.41
CA GLU A 81 3.19 -10.64 -8.41
C GLU A 81 2.07 -9.76 -8.94
N GLU A 82 1.39 -8.98 -8.08
CA GLU A 82 0.37 -8.00 -8.49
C GLU A 82 1.00 -6.82 -9.25
N MET A 83 2.17 -6.36 -8.83
CA MET A 83 2.92 -5.30 -9.49
C MET A 83 3.43 -5.72 -10.87
N ALA A 84 3.62 -7.01 -11.11
CA ALA A 84 4.07 -7.56 -12.39
C ALA A 84 2.91 -7.89 -13.36
N GLN A 85 1.65 -7.72 -12.94
CA GLN A 85 0.50 -7.87 -13.84
C GLN A 85 0.47 -6.75 -14.90
N GLU A 86 -0.21 -6.99 -16.02
CA GLU A 86 -0.37 -5.99 -17.08
C GLU A 86 -1.10 -4.74 -16.54
N GLY A 87 -0.43 -3.58 -16.59
CA GLY A 87 -0.89 -2.34 -15.92
C GLY A 87 -0.40 -2.17 -14.48
N GLY A 88 0.58 -2.97 -14.07
CA GLY A 88 1.08 -3.04 -12.70
C GLY A 88 1.87 -1.83 -12.21
N ILE A 89 2.09 -1.77 -10.90
CA ILE A 89 2.54 -0.60 -10.13
C ILE A 89 4.01 -0.23 -10.38
N HIS A 90 4.29 0.96 -10.92
CA HIS A 90 5.64 1.52 -11.04
C HIS A 90 6.22 2.04 -9.73
N ALA A 91 5.39 2.58 -8.81
CA ALA A 91 5.85 3.11 -7.54
C ALA A 91 4.86 2.85 -6.40
N LEU A 92 5.28 2.02 -5.44
CA LEU A 92 4.50 1.68 -4.25
C LEU A 92 5.13 2.31 -3.00
N GLN A 93 4.49 3.32 -2.45
CA GLN A 93 4.88 3.83 -1.14
C GLN A 93 4.30 2.92 -0.06
N LEU A 94 5.17 2.19 0.62
CA LEU A 94 4.78 1.35 1.74
C LEU A 94 5.12 2.04 3.06
N LYS A 95 4.16 2.09 3.98
CA LYS A 95 4.35 2.62 5.33
C LYS A 95 3.97 1.55 6.35
N THR A 96 4.98 0.87 6.87
CA THR A 96 4.79 -0.18 7.89
C THR A 96 5.06 0.36 9.28
N LYS A 97 4.00 0.50 10.08
CA LYS A 97 4.08 0.96 11.46
C LYS A 97 3.68 -0.14 12.44
N THR A 98 4.18 -0.05 13.66
CA THR A 98 3.62 -0.82 14.77
C THR A 98 2.40 -0.10 15.35
N PRO A 99 1.48 -0.82 16.01
CA PRO A 99 0.37 -0.18 16.72
C PRO A 99 0.85 0.84 17.77
N GLU A 100 1.98 0.57 18.43
CA GLU A 100 2.60 1.53 19.36
C GLU A 100 3.08 2.81 18.67
N GLU A 101 3.67 2.71 17.48
CA GLU A 101 4.11 3.88 16.71
C GLU A 101 2.91 4.70 16.19
N GLU A 102 1.83 4.04 15.77
CA GLU A 102 0.62 4.77 15.38
C GLU A 102 -0.06 5.43 16.58
N GLU A 103 -0.14 4.76 17.74
CA GLU A 103 -0.71 5.37 18.94
C GLU A 103 0.09 6.59 19.38
N LYS A 104 1.43 6.54 19.28
CA LYS A 104 2.28 7.72 19.51
C LYS A 104 2.08 8.81 18.47
N ALA A 105 1.85 8.47 17.21
CA ALA A 105 1.62 9.45 16.14
C ALA A 105 0.22 10.09 16.23
N ALA A 106 -0.79 9.37 16.71
CA ALA A 106 -2.15 9.87 16.90
C ALA A 106 -2.29 10.81 18.11
N LYS A 107 -1.33 10.76 19.05
CA LYS A 107 -1.28 11.59 20.26
C LYS A 107 -0.42 12.86 20.11
N GLN A 108 0.21 13.08 18.96
CA GLN A 108 1.05 14.24 18.64
C GLN A 108 0.35 15.18 17.68
#